data_AF-A0A086WF08-F1
#
_entry.id   AF-A0A086WF08-F1
#
_cell.length_a   1.000
_cell.length_b   1.000
_cell.length_c   1.000
_cell.angle_alpha   90.00
_cell.angle_beta   90.00
_cell.angle_gamma   90.00
#
_symmetry.space_group_name_H-M   'P 1'
#
loop_
_entity.id
_entity.type
_entity.pdbx_description
1 polymer ?
#
loop_
_entity_poly.entity_id
_entity_poly.type
_entity_poly.pdbx_seq_one_letter_code
_entity_poly.pdbx_strand_id
1 'polypeptide(L)'
;MGSAARLARGAGLALLLGLGLVPAGQACRTPPVQQTVGPDALIAGAQDVSVAKVVYVAELGDGLVRYDFEVQRRLLGPGRKEFSLSGRAVGRYQEREGSPDHSDETFWQHGGGRLTNEGDCVLRPAFRLGESYLMFMNQTATWRSFERIGAADDKWFAYVEEKLRTRPQQ
;
A
#
# COMPACT_ATOMS: atom_id res chain seq x y z
N MET A 1 -48.26 44.61 -55.92
CA MET A 1 -48.34 43.96 -54.61
C MET A 1 -46.97 43.37 -54.31
N GLY A 2 -46.21 44.00 -53.40
CA GLY A 2 -44.86 43.59 -53.03
C GLY A 2 -44.82 42.93 -51.65
N SER A 3 -43.75 42.14 -51.43
CA SER A 3 -43.04 41.83 -50.18
C SER A 3 -42.45 40.42 -50.28
N ALA A 4 -41.14 40.29 -50.47
CA ALA A 4 -40.09 40.26 -49.44
C ALA A 4 -39.95 38.84 -48.85
N ALA A 5 -38.96 38.05 -49.28
CA ALA A 5 -37.56 38.03 -48.84
C ALA A 5 -37.31 37.08 -47.65
N ARG A 6 -36.61 35.98 -47.99
CA ARG A 6 -35.68 35.12 -47.24
C ARG A 6 -35.78 35.05 -45.71
N LEU A 7 -35.87 33.81 -45.20
CA LEU A 7 -35.25 33.42 -43.94
C LEU A 7 -34.38 32.19 -44.18
N ALA A 8 -33.06 32.41 -44.12
CA ALA A 8 -32.05 31.36 -44.04
C ALA A 8 -32.19 30.65 -42.69
N ARG A 9 -32.24 29.31 -42.71
CA ARG A 9 -32.04 28.49 -41.51
C ARG A 9 -30.68 27.81 -41.63
N GLY A 10 -29.67 28.46 -41.07
CA GLY A 10 -28.41 27.80 -40.76
C GLY A 10 -28.67 26.74 -39.69
N ALA A 11 -28.53 25.47 -40.07
CA ALA A 11 -28.50 24.36 -39.13
C ALA A 11 -27.05 24.16 -38.69
N GLY A 12 -26.60 24.96 -37.74
CA GLY A 12 -25.41 24.68 -36.97
C GLY A 12 -25.84 24.56 -35.52
N LEU A 13 -25.79 23.37 -34.93
CA LEU A 13 -25.51 23.25 -33.50
C LEU A 13 -25.09 21.82 -33.11
N ALA A 14 -23.85 21.78 -32.63
CA ALA A 14 -23.36 21.02 -31.49
C ALA A 14 -23.40 19.49 -31.54
N LEU A 15 -22.29 18.92 -32.04
CA LEU A 15 -21.78 17.63 -31.59
C LEU A 15 -21.43 17.75 -30.09
N LEU A 16 -22.35 17.36 -29.20
CA LEU A 16 -22.08 17.18 -27.77
C LEU A 16 -21.09 16.02 -27.61
N LEU A 17 -19.79 16.32 -27.63
CA LEU A 17 -18.75 15.46 -27.09
C LEU A 17 -18.97 15.36 -25.57
N GLY A 18 -19.78 14.39 -25.16
CA GLY A 18 -19.85 13.93 -23.78
C GLY A 18 -18.50 13.34 -23.40
N LEU A 19 -17.58 14.19 -22.97
CA LEU A 19 -16.42 13.81 -22.18
C LEU A 19 -16.96 13.25 -20.86
N GLY A 20 -17.24 11.95 -20.85
CA GLY A 20 -17.53 11.21 -19.64
C GLY A 20 -16.33 11.37 -18.71
N LEU A 21 -16.53 12.14 -17.64
CA LEU A 21 -15.69 12.08 -16.45
C LEU A 21 -15.77 10.64 -15.94
N VAL A 22 -14.79 9.82 -16.31
CA VAL A 22 -14.64 8.48 -15.75
C VAL A 22 -14.34 8.69 -14.26
N PRO A 23 -15.21 8.24 -13.33
CA PRO A 23 -14.89 8.35 -11.92
C PRO A 23 -13.61 7.56 -11.65
N ALA A 24 -12.62 8.20 -11.03
CA ALA A 24 -11.27 7.67 -10.80
C ALA A 24 -11.21 6.50 -9.78
N GLY A 25 -12.31 5.82 -9.50
CA GLY A 25 -12.40 4.86 -8.39
C GLY A 25 -13.27 3.67 -8.70
N GLN A 26 -12.81 2.76 -9.56
CA GLN A 26 -13.31 1.38 -9.70
C GLN A 26 -12.33 0.49 -10.50
N ALA A 27 -11.03 0.79 -10.51
CA ALA A 27 -10.13 0.29 -11.55
C ALA A 27 -8.97 -0.60 -11.09
N CYS A 28 -8.85 -0.92 -9.79
CA CYS A 28 -7.80 -1.86 -9.36
C CYS A 28 -8.14 -3.34 -9.66
N ARG A 29 -8.39 -3.68 -10.93
CA ARG A 29 -8.46 -5.07 -11.39
C ARG A 29 -7.07 -5.71 -11.48
N THR A 30 -6.04 -4.89 -11.67
CA THR A 30 -4.65 -5.31 -11.68
C THR A 30 -3.85 -4.30 -10.86
N PRO A 31 -3.22 -4.72 -9.76
CA PRO A 31 -2.41 -3.82 -8.95
C PRO A 31 -1.17 -3.34 -9.73
N PRO A 32 -0.63 -2.15 -9.43
CA PRO A 32 0.66 -1.73 -9.96
C PRO A 32 1.76 -2.76 -9.68
N VAL A 33 2.54 -3.13 -10.70
CA VAL A 33 3.57 -4.20 -10.59
C VAL A 33 4.59 -3.93 -9.48
N GLN A 34 4.86 -2.66 -9.19
CA GLN A 34 5.76 -2.25 -8.12
C GLN A 34 5.26 -2.66 -6.73
N GLN A 35 3.94 -2.86 -6.56
CA GLN A 35 3.34 -3.25 -5.29
C GLN A 35 3.27 -4.77 -5.10
N THR A 36 3.47 -5.56 -6.17
CA THR A 36 3.40 -7.03 -6.13
C THR A 36 4.75 -7.71 -6.25
N VAL A 37 5.85 -6.98 -6.16
CA VAL A 37 7.21 -7.52 -6.29
C VAL A 37 7.48 -8.72 -5.35
N GLY A 38 8.43 -9.57 -5.75
CA GLY A 38 8.86 -10.70 -4.94
C GLY A 38 9.78 -10.28 -3.78
N PRO A 39 10.03 -11.19 -2.82
CA PRO A 39 10.84 -10.93 -1.63
C PRO A 39 12.22 -10.33 -1.92
N ASP A 40 13.00 -10.95 -2.82
CA ASP A 40 14.35 -10.50 -3.16
C ASP A 40 14.35 -9.08 -3.75
N ALA A 41 13.40 -8.79 -4.65
CA ALA A 41 13.29 -7.48 -5.29
C ALA A 41 12.90 -6.37 -4.29
N LEU A 42 11.99 -6.67 -3.36
CA LEU A 42 11.64 -5.75 -2.27
C LEU A 42 12.85 -5.42 -1.39
N ILE A 43 13.62 -6.43 -0.98
CA ILE A 43 14.79 -6.25 -0.10
C ILE A 43 15.92 -5.53 -0.84
N ALA A 44 16.16 -5.86 -2.11
CA ALA A 44 17.16 -5.19 -2.93
C ALA A 44 16.84 -3.69 -3.13
N GLY A 45 15.57 -3.32 -3.26
CA GLY A 45 15.12 -1.94 -3.37
C GLY A 45 14.99 -1.19 -2.03
N ALA A 46 15.06 -1.90 -0.90
CA ALA A 46 14.80 -1.31 0.40
C ALA A 46 15.84 -0.26 0.79
N GLN A 47 15.36 0.83 1.40
CA GLN A 47 16.18 1.95 1.89
C GLN A 47 16.03 2.16 3.41
N ASP A 48 14.91 1.73 3.97
CA ASP A 48 14.63 1.82 5.40
C ASP A 48 13.82 0.58 5.80
N VAL A 49 14.40 -0.21 6.72
CA VAL A 49 13.80 -1.45 7.21
C VAL A 49 13.93 -1.52 8.72
N SER A 50 12.82 -1.72 9.41
CA SER A 50 12.78 -1.81 10.86
C SER A 50 11.70 -2.75 11.38
N VAL A 51 11.90 -3.27 12.58
CA VAL A 51 10.82 -3.79 13.42
C VAL A 51 10.29 -2.64 14.26
N ALA A 52 9.00 -2.37 14.13
CA ALA A 52 8.35 -1.30 14.87
C ALA A 52 7.05 -1.78 15.52
N LYS A 53 6.80 -1.31 16.73
CA LYS A 53 5.61 -1.63 17.52
C LYS A 53 4.64 -0.48 17.48
N VAL A 54 3.36 -0.77 17.30
CA VAL A 54 2.30 0.24 17.39
C VAL A 54 2.14 0.64 18.85
N VAL A 55 2.36 1.91 19.17
CA VAL A 55 2.27 2.46 20.54
C VAL A 55 1.10 3.40 20.73
N TYR A 56 0.55 3.94 19.64
CA TYR A 56 -0.62 4.81 19.70
C TYR A 56 -1.49 4.70 18.44
N VAL A 57 -2.79 4.91 18.63
CA VAL A 57 -3.81 4.87 17.58
C VAL A 57 -4.77 6.04 17.78
N ALA A 58 -4.98 6.84 16.73
CA ALA A 58 -5.94 7.93 16.73
C ALA A 58 -6.87 7.86 15.51
N GLU A 59 -8.16 7.87 15.77
CA GLU A 59 -9.19 8.01 14.73
C GLU A 59 -9.11 9.40 14.10
N LEU A 60 -9.12 9.45 12.76
CA LEU A 60 -9.09 10.68 11.98
C LEU A 60 -10.45 11.00 11.32
N GLY A 61 -11.41 10.07 11.41
CA GLY A 61 -12.70 10.13 10.71
C GLY A 61 -12.74 9.27 9.46
N ASP A 62 -13.95 8.93 8.99
CA ASP A 62 -14.19 8.14 7.76
C ASP A 62 -13.43 6.81 7.67
N GLY A 63 -13.17 6.19 8.83
CA GLY A 63 -12.43 4.94 8.94
C GLY A 63 -10.92 5.07 8.68
N LEU A 64 -10.40 6.29 8.59
CA LEU A 64 -8.97 6.58 8.57
C LEU A 64 -8.43 6.70 9.99
N VAL A 65 -7.23 6.17 10.18
CA VAL A 65 -6.58 6.10 11.48
C VAL A 65 -5.12 6.50 11.33
N ARG A 66 -4.60 7.28 12.28
CA ARG A 66 -3.16 7.47 12.47
C ARG A 66 -2.63 6.44 13.45
N TYR A 67 -1.55 5.80 13.08
CA TYR A 67 -0.79 4.86 13.90
C TYR A 67 0.58 5.47 14.18
N ASP A 68 0.94 5.57 15.45
CA ASP A 68 2.30 5.96 15.84
C ASP A 68 3.06 4.70 16.28
N PHE A 69 4.31 4.60 15.83
CA PHE A 69 5.17 3.44 15.98
C PHE A 69 6.44 3.79 16.74
N GLU A 70 6.84 2.90 17.64
CA GLU A 70 8.16 2.89 18.26
C GLU A 70 9.05 1.86 17.53
N VAL A 71 10.22 2.30 17.07
CA VAL A 71 11.21 1.42 16.42
C VAL A 71 11.91 0.59 17.49
N GLN A 72 11.63 -0.71 17.51
CA GLN A 72 12.25 -1.65 18.44
C GLN A 72 13.61 -2.15 17.94
N ARG A 73 13.72 -2.37 16.63
CA ARG A 73 14.96 -2.83 15.99
C ARG A 73 15.10 -2.22 14.62
N ARG A 74 16.28 -1.69 14.31
CA ARG A 74 16.61 -1.21 12.97
C ARG A 74 17.45 -2.23 12.22
N LEU A 75 17.09 -2.49 10.96
CA LEU A 75 17.83 -3.37 10.07
C LEU A 75 18.55 -2.60 8.96
N LEU A 76 17.93 -1.52 8.46
CA LEU A 76 18.49 -0.66 7.42
C LEU A 76 17.96 0.78 7.56
N GLY A 77 18.74 1.77 7.11
CA GLY A 77 18.27 3.14 6.94
C GLY A 77 18.52 4.07 8.13
N PRO A 78 17.86 5.24 8.16
CA PRO A 78 18.16 6.33 9.10
C PRO A 78 17.81 5.99 10.54
N GLY A 79 18.47 6.69 11.47
CA GLY A 79 18.42 6.53 12.93
C GLY A 79 17.09 6.79 13.64
N ARG A 80 15.93 6.67 12.97
CA ARG A 80 14.60 7.03 13.50
C ARG A 80 14.21 6.16 14.69
N LYS A 81 13.73 6.79 15.77
CA LYS A 81 13.22 6.09 16.97
C LYS A 81 11.71 5.87 16.91
N GLU A 82 11.01 6.73 16.18
CA GLU A 82 9.56 6.71 16.04
C GLU A 82 9.14 7.24 14.67
N PHE A 83 7.93 6.91 14.26
CA PHE A 83 7.29 7.47 13.07
C PHE A 83 5.77 7.25 13.13
N SER A 84 5.03 7.94 12.26
CA SER A 84 3.59 7.78 12.11
C SER A 84 3.23 7.33 10.70
N LEU A 85 2.17 6.53 10.58
CA LEU A 85 1.53 6.18 9.32
C LEU A 85 0.02 6.34 9.41
N SER A 86 -0.59 6.73 8.30
CA SER A 86 -2.05 6.68 8.15
C SER A 86 -2.46 5.36 7.50
N GLY A 87 -3.56 4.79 7.98
CA GLY A 87 -4.12 3.55 7.48
C GLY A 87 -5.63 3.49 7.66
N ARG A 88 -6.19 2.28 7.64
CA ARG A 88 -7.60 2.02 7.92
C ARG A 88 -7.77 1.45 9.32
N ALA A 89 -8.91 1.71 9.94
CA ALA A 89 -9.29 1.02 11.16
C ALA A 89 -9.32 -0.51 10.97
N VAL A 90 -8.97 -1.27 12.01
CA VAL A 90 -9.02 -2.75 12.01
C VAL A 90 -10.42 -3.22 11.63
N GLY A 91 -10.49 -4.20 10.72
CA GLY A 91 -11.76 -4.73 10.20
C GLY A 91 -12.39 -3.89 9.08
N ARG A 92 -11.84 -2.72 8.73
CA ARG A 92 -12.24 -1.94 7.55
C ARG A 92 -11.36 -2.19 6.32
N TYR A 93 -10.21 -2.80 6.51
CA TYR A 93 -9.28 -3.18 5.45
C TYR A 93 -9.21 -4.70 5.33
N GLN A 94 -9.28 -5.19 4.10
CA GLN A 94 -9.17 -6.63 3.83
C GLN A 94 -7.70 -7.02 3.74
N GLU A 95 -7.23 -7.68 4.78
CA GLU A 95 -5.93 -8.35 4.78
C GLU A 95 -6.13 -9.81 4.39
N ARG A 96 -5.18 -10.33 3.61
CA ARG A 96 -5.12 -11.75 3.32
C ARG A 96 -4.76 -12.51 4.59
N GLU A 97 -5.47 -13.59 4.86
CA GLU A 97 -5.08 -14.53 5.91
C GLU A 97 -3.83 -15.29 5.47
N GLY A 98 -2.93 -15.54 6.42
CA GLY A 98 -1.68 -16.23 6.18
C GLY A 98 -1.17 -16.89 7.45
N SER A 99 -0.12 -17.69 7.30
CA SER A 99 0.52 -18.32 8.44
C SER A 99 1.18 -17.27 9.36
N PRO A 100 1.05 -17.38 10.69
CA PRO A 100 1.66 -16.40 11.62
C PRO A 100 3.19 -16.32 11.56
N ASP A 101 3.84 -17.36 11.03
CA ASP A 101 5.29 -17.54 10.92
C ASP A 101 5.81 -17.40 9.48
N HIS A 102 4.93 -17.07 8.53
CA HIS A 102 5.23 -16.96 7.10
C HIS A 102 5.78 -18.27 6.49
N SER A 103 5.30 -19.42 6.97
CA SER A 103 5.60 -20.75 6.43
C SER A 103 4.82 -21.11 5.16
N ASP A 104 3.73 -20.41 4.84
CA ASP A 104 2.94 -20.68 3.65
C ASP A 104 3.66 -20.29 2.36
N GLU A 105 3.65 -21.19 1.36
CA GLU A 105 4.35 -20.96 0.08
C GLU A 105 3.80 -19.76 -0.68
N THR A 106 2.50 -19.48 -0.55
CA THR A 106 1.84 -18.33 -1.18
C THR A 106 2.44 -17.00 -0.76
N PHE A 107 2.92 -16.89 0.49
CA PHE A 107 3.64 -15.72 0.97
C PHE A 107 4.90 -15.44 0.18
N TRP A 108 5.58 -16.46 -0.37
CA TRP A 108 6.88 -16.31 -1.03
C TRP A 108 6.79 -16.02 -2.54
N GLN A 109 5.61 -16.19 -3.14
CA GLN A 109 5.36 -15.98 -4.57
C GLN A 109 5.24 -14.50 -4.95
N HIS A 110 5.37 -14.12 -6.23
CA HIS A 110 5.07 -12.74 -6.65
C HIS A 110 3.62 -12.37 -6.25
N GLY A 111 3.42 -11.21 -5.62
CA GLY A 111 2.10 -10.81 -5.09
C GLY A 111 1.62 -11.58 -3.84
N GLY A 112 2.52 -12.27 -3.12
CA GLY A 112 2.26 -12.70 -1.75
C GLY A 112 2.32 -11.55 -0.73
N GLY A 113 2.15 -11.87 0.55
CA GLY A 113 1.98 -10.90 1.63
C GLY A 113 0.52 -10.70 2.02
N ARG A 114 0.29 -9.89 3.05
CA ARG A 114 -1.02 -9.68 3.68
C ARG A 114 -1.81 -8.54 3.09
N LEU A 115 -1.16 -7.52 2.54
CA LEU A 115 -1.90 -6.35 2.06
C LEU A 115 -2.48 -6.63 0.67
N THR A 116 -3.58 -5.94 0.36
CA THR A 116 -4.20 -5.95 -0.95
C THR A 116 -4.66 -4.54 -1.32
N ASN A 117 -4.78 -4.27 -2.62
CA ASN A 117 -5.25 -2.96 -3.06
C ASN A 117 -6.75 -2.78 -2.86
N GLU A 118 -7.14 -1.60 -2.38
CA GLU A 118 -8.53 -1.14 -2.51
C GLU A 118 -8.82 -0.74 -3.98
N GLY A 119 -10.08 -0.38 -4.28
CA GLY A 119 -10.54 -0.09 -5.65
C GLY A 119 -9.80 1.07 -6.37
N ASP A 120 -9.02 1.85 -5.63
CA ASP A 120 -8.21 2.97 -6.10
C ASP A 120 -6.69 2.67 -6.16
N CYS A 121 -6.29 1.41 -5.99
CA CYS A 121 -4.89 0.98 -5.99
C CYS A 121 -3.99 1.61 -4.91
N VAL A 122 -4.60 2.12 -3.82
CA VAL A 122 -3.85 2.57 -2.66
C VAL A 122 -3.85 1.48 -1.60
N LEU A 123 -2.68 1.19 -1.04
CA LEU A 123 -2.55 0.32 0.14
C LEU A 123 -2.82 1.15 1.39
N ARG A 124 -3.80 0.71 2.19
CA ARG A 124 -4.17 1.37 3.45
C ARG A 124 -4.18 0.33 4.59
N PRO A 125 -2.99 -0.13 5.01
CA PRO A 125 -2.87 -1.19 6.02
C PRO A 125 -3.65 -0.84 7.30
N ALA A 126 -4.10 -1.88 7.99
CA ALA A 126 -4.61 -1.75 9.34
C ALA A 126 -3.56 -2.31 10.32
N PHE A 127 -3.39 -1.65 11.46
CA PHE A 127 -2.45 -2.09 12.48
C PHE A 127 -3.16 -2.26 13.82
N ARG A 128 -2.62 -3.15 14.66
CA ARG A 128 -3.15 -3.46 15.99
C ARG A 128 -2.23 -2.86 17.04
N LEU A 129 -2.81 -2.12 17.99
CA LEU A 129 -2.08 -1.55 19.11
C LEU A 129 -1.33 -2.64 19.87
N GLY A 130 -0.05 -2.40 20.15
CA GLY A 130 0.81 -3.33 20.88
C GLY A 130 1.44 -4.45 20.05
N GLU A 131 1.06 -4.63 18.78
CA GLU A 131 1.69 -5.59 17.88
C GLU A 131 2.93 -4.99 17.18
N SER A 132 3.87 -5.86 16.81
CA SER A 132 5.10 -5.52 16.10
C SER A 132 5.02 -5.91 14.63
N TYR A 133 5.65 -5.11 13.79
CA TYR A 133 5.61 -5.24 12.35
C TYR A 133 7.00 -5.06 11.76
N LEU A 134 7.32 -5.85 10.73
CA LEU A 134 8.46 -5.62 9.86
C LEU A 134 8.05 -4.62 8.79
N MET A 135 8.70 -3.46 8.83
CA MET A 135 8.32 -2.26 8.10
C MET A 135 9.36 -1.93 7.05
N PHE A 136 8.93 -1.85 5.80
CA PHE A 136 9.71 -1.38 4.65
C PHE A 136 9.25 0.03 4.28
N MET A 137 10.08 1.02 4.62
CA MET A 137 9.74 2.44 4.51
C MET A 137 10.58 3.12 3.41
N ASN A 138 10.19 4.35 3.05
CA ASN A 138 10.87 5.18 2.04
C ASN A 138 10.96 4.54 0.65
N GLN A 139 9.95 3.76 0.27
CA GLN A 139 9.75 3.20 -1.06
C GLN A 139 8.25 3.05 -1.34
N THR A 140 7.88 2.76 -2.59
CA THR A 140 6.50 2.40 -2.92
C THR A 140 6.07 1.20 -2.07
N ALA A 141 5.01 1.37 -1.28
CA ALA A 141 4.49 0.30 -0.45
C ALA A 141 4.07 -0.90 -1.31
N THR A 142 4.47 -2.09 -0.88
CA THR A 142 4.18 -3.37 -1.51
C THR A 142 3.28 -4.20 -0.62
N TRP A 143 2.78 -5.31 -1.15
CA TRP A 143 1.93 -6.20 -0.37
C TRP A 143 2.60 -6.82 0.86
N ARG A 144 3.94 -6.74 0.95
CA ARG A 144 4.76 -7.19 2.09
C ARG A 144 5.43 -6.06 2.86
N SER A 145 5.10 -4.82 2.57
CA SER A 145 5.82 -3.71 3.21
C SER A 145 5.55 -3.59 4.71
N PHE A 146 4.45 -4.16 5.20
CA PHE A 146 3.96 -3.99 6.57
C PHE A 146 3.50 -5.33 7.16
N GLU A 147 4.39 -6.31 7.22
CA GLU A 147 4.06 -7.65 7.72
C GLU A 147 4.15 -7.70 9.23
N ARG A 148 3.14 -8.27 9.89
CA ARG A 148 3.17 -8.48 11.33
C ARG A 148 4.20 -9.55 11.67
N ILE A 149 5.00 -9.31 12.70
CA ILE A 149 5.96 -10.27 13.23
C ILE A 149 5.67 -10.50 14.71
N GLY A 150 5.49 -11.76 15.09
CA GLY A 150 5.12 -12.13 16.46
C GLY A 150 5.61 -13.51 16.90
N ALA A 151 5.95 -14.38 15.96
CA ALA A 151 6.63 -15.64 16.24
C ALA A 151 8.13 -15.39 16.48
N ALA A 152 8.72 -16.12 17.43
CA ALA A 152 10.16 -16.01 17.71
C ALA A 152 11.01 -16.54 16.54
N ASP A 153 10.45 -17.44 15.74
CA ASP A 153 11.04 -18.12 14.59
C ASP A 153 10.40 -17.68 13.25
N ASP A 154 9.88 -16.44 13.20
CA ASP A 154 9.27 -15.88 11.99
C ASP A 154 10.22 -15.96 10.79
N LYS A 155 9.81 -16.74 9.77
CA LYS A 155 10.66 -17.04 8.61
C LYS A 155 10.88 -15.82 7.73
N TRP A 156 9.90 -14.93 7.64
CA TRP A 156 10.04 -13.70 6.88
C TRP A 156 11.07 -12.77 7.53
N PHE A 157 10.98 -12.59 8.84
CA PHE A 157 11.94 -11.79 9.59
C PHE A 157 13.37 -12.33 9.46
N ALA A 158 13.56 -13.63 9.69
CA ALA A 158 14.86 -14.28 9.57
C ALA A 158 15.45 -14.14 8.14
N TYR A 159 14.61 -14.31 7.12
CA TYR A 159 15.02 -14.15 5.72
C TYR A 159 15.46 -12.71 5.41
N VAL A 160 14.69 -11.71 5.86
CA VAL A 160 15.02 -10.29 5.63
C VAL A 160 16.32 -9.92 6.34
N GLU A 161 16.49 -10.34 7.58
CA GLU A 161 17.72 -10.10 8.35
C GLU A 161 18.96 -10.66 7.63
N GLU A 162 18.89 -11.91 7.18
CA GLU A 162 20.02 -12.56 6.48
C GLU A 162 20.33 -11.90 5.13
N LYS A 163 19.29 -11.55 4.35
CA LYS A 163 19.46 -10.89 3.06
C LYS A 163 20.04 -9.49 3.19
N LEU A 164 19.65 -8.73 4.22
CA LEU A 164 20.23 -7.42 4.48
C LEU A 164 21.69 -7.53 4.98
N ARG A 165 22.00 -8.54 5.79
CA ARG A 165 23.38 -8.79 6.28
C ARG A 165 24.36 -9.13 5.16
N THR A 166 23.89 -9.83 4.14
CA THR A 166 24.70 -10.28 2.98
C THR A 166 24.63 -9.33 1.78
N ARG A 167 23.85 -8.25 1.89
CA ARG A 167 23.73 -7.25 0.83
C ARG A 167 25.06 -6.50 0.65
N PRO A 168 25.59 -6.37 -0.58
CA PRO A 168 26.75 -5.52 -0.82
C PRO A 168 26.45 -4.09 -0.39
N GLN A 169 27.34 -3.48 0.39
CA GLN A 169 27.24 -2.05 0.70
C GLN A 169 27.45 -1.27 -0.61
N GLN A 170 26.46 -0.47 -0.98
CA GLN A 170 26.50 0.45 -2.12
C GLN A 170 27.08 1.79 -1.71
#